data_AF-A0A7S3MEA5-F1
#
_entry.id   AF-A0A7S3MEA5-F1
#
_cell.length_a   1.000
_cell.length_b   1.000
_cell.length_c   1.000
_cell.angle_alpha   90.00
_cell.angle_beta   90.00
_cell.angle_gamma   90.00
#
_symmetry.space_group_name_H-M   'P 1'
#
loop_
_entity.id
_entity.type
_entity.pdbx_description
1 polymer ?
#
loop_
_entity_poly.entity_id
_entity_poly.type
_entity_poly.pdbx_seq_one_letter_code
_entity_poly.pdbx_strand_id
1 'polypeptide(L)'
;NEPAIGPSGGITSAGKGIFALGPRGPYIDETGEALAYSSPNKILTPLMQITFNQYFQKFMLAINMHSFKAFGPTQDFIIECSRHHNYSTVYDACGSVVDIDLLPFGSTLTSAKDVHTGFVQPIFRNENSSELVGFMGGGFNWLDLLLTIFRYNQDGIDVVVKNGDITFTMVTEGDGLLLKGFEDSHDTKYDNKVRTVTFFERADGSPAYTVSIYPTDHFYDAYETDFPAYATAACVIVLVLCASTFLLYDYYMRKATAA
;
A
#
# COMPACT_ATOMS: atom_id res chain seq x y z
N ASN A 1 17.05 -22.67 32.53
CA ASN A 1 17.22 -21.20 32.41
C ASN A 1 16.21 -20.69 31.41
N GLU A 2 15.09 -20.13 31.88
CA GLU A 2 14.15 -19.44 30.99
C GLU A 2 14.86 -18.24 30.35
N PRO A 3 14.68 -17.98 29.04
CA PRO A 3 15.20 -16.77 28.43
C PRO A 3 14.57 -15.55 29.12
N ALA A 4 15.40 -14.57 29.48
CA ALA A 4 14.94 -13.33 30.07
C ALA A 4 13.94 -12.66 29.12
N ILE A 5 12.71 -12.47 29.60
CA ILE A 5 11.72 -11.67 28.90
C ILE A 5 12.33 -10.27 28.74
N GLY A 6 12.50 -9.82 27.50
CA GLY A 6 13.00 -8.47 27.22
C GLY A 6 12.13 -7.42 27.92
N PRO A 7 12.62 -6.19 28.15
CA PRO A 7 11.94 -5.15 28.93
C PRO A 7 10.53 -4.74 28.45
N SER A 8 10.06 -5.28 27.33
CA SER A 8 8.74 -5.04 26.78
C SER A 8 8.05 -6.33 26.29
N GLY A 9 8.60 -7.49 26.66
CA GLY A 9 7.81 -8.72 26.73
C GLY A 9 6.85 -8.58 27.90
N GLY A 10 5.56 -8.74 27.63
CA GLY A 10 4.51 -8.36 28.57
C GLY A 10 4.56 -9.20 29.85
N ILE A 11 5.03 -8.59 30.94
CA ILE A 11 4.61 -8.95 32.29
C ILE A 11 3.68 -7.82 32.73
N THR A 12 2.37 -8.06 32.67
CA THR A 12 1.39 -7.19 33.31
C THR A 12 1.20 -7.64 34.75
N SER A 13 0.50 -6.84 35.57
CA SER A 13 0.08 -7.26 36.92
C SER A 13 -0.79 -8.53 36.92
N ALA A 14 -1.27 -8.98 35.76
CA ALA A 14 -2.09 -10.17 35.59
C ALA A 14 -1.31 -11.47 35.28
N GLY A 15 0.01 -11.42 35.00
CA GLY A 15 0.84 -12.62 34.77
C GLY A 15 1.39 -12.77 33.34
N LYS A 16 1.75 -14.01 32.95
CA LYS A 16 2.22 -14.41 31.61
C LYS A 16 1.06 -15.09 30.85
N GLY A 17 0.78 -14.73 29.59
CA GLY A 17 -0.30 -15.34 28.80
C GLY A 17 -0.42 -14.76 27.39
N ILE A 18 -1.36 -15.28 26.58
CA ILE A 18 -1.80 -14.60 25.35
C ILE A 18 -2.78 -13.51 25.77
N PHE A 19 -2.62 -12.29 25.27
CA PHE A 19 -3.45 -11.15 25.66
C PHE A 19 -4.33 -10.68 24.51
N ALA A 20 -5.51 -10.12 24.83
CA ALA A 20 -6.39 -9.45 23.88
C ALA A 20 -6.79 -8.06 24.40
N LEU A 21 -7.25 -7.19 23.50
CA LEU A 21 -7.80 -5.88 23.87
C LEU A 21 -9.31 -5.98 24.07
N GLY A 22 -9.75 -5.70 25.29
CA GLY A 22 -11.18 -5.63 25.65
C GLY A 22 -11.65 -4.20 25.91
N PRO A 23 -12.97 -3.99 26.11
CA PRO A 23 -13.54 -2.67 26.39
C PRO A 23 -12.98 -1.97 27.63
N ARG A 24 -12.36 -2.73 28.55
CA ARG A 24 -11.79 -2.22 29.81
C ARG A 24 -10.25 -2.22 29.81
N GLY A 25 -9.63 -2.44 28.65
CA GLY A 25 -8.18 -2.57 28.49
C GLY A 25 -7.73 -4.00 28.19
N PRO A 26 -6.41 -4.26 28.25
CA PRO A 26 -5.85 -5.57 27.95
C PRO A 26 -6.23 -6.63 29.00
N TYR A 27 -6.50 -7.86 28.55
CA TYR A 27 -6.80 -9.01 29.42
C TYR A 27 -6.11 -10.27 28.89
N ILE A 28 -5.93 -11.28 29.75
CA ILE A 28 -5.42 -12.60 29.32
C ILE A 28 -6.56 -13.30 28.57
N ASP A 29 -6.32 -13.59 27.30
CA ASP A 29 -7.25 -14.28 26.43
C ASP A 29 -7.03 -15.79 26.50
N GLU A 30 -7.99 -16.48 27.11
CA GLU A 30 -8.05 -17.93 27.20
C GLU A 30 -9.14 -18.52 26.30
N THR A 31 -9.99 -17.67 25.72
CA THR A 31 -11.21 -18.10 25.03
C THR A 31 -11.09 -17.97 23.52
N GLY A 32 -10.19 -17.11 23.03
CA GLY A 32 -10.10 -16.74 21.62
C GLY A 32 -11.33 -15.96 21.14
N GLU A 33 -12.08 -15.36 22.06
CA GLU A 33 -13.29 -14.62 21.72
C GLU A 33 -12.96 -13.20 21.25
N ALA A 34 -13.32 -12.92 20.01
CA ALA A 34 -13.20 -11.57 19.46
C ALA A 34 -14.23 -10.63 20.11
N LEU A 35 -13.76 -9.71 20.96
CA LEU A 35 -14.62 -8.69 21.57
C LEU A 35 -14.74 -7.40 20.74
N ALA A 36 -13.78 -7.15 19.85
CA ALA A 36 -13.71 -5.93 19.04
C ALA A 36 -14.55 -5.98 17.75
N TYR A 37 -15.00 -7.18 17.33
CA TYR A 37 -15.84 -7.40 16.16
C TYR A 37 -16.58 -8.74 16.29
N SER A 38 -17.57 -8.98 15.44
CA SER A 38 -18.33 -10.24 15.44
C SER A 38 -17.58 -11.31 14.66
N SER A 39 -17.09 -12.34 15.34
CA SER A 39 -16.46 -13.52 14.73
C SER A 39 -17.29 -14.78 14.97
N PRO A 40 -17.45 -15.66 13.97
CA PRO A 40 -18.00 -17.00 14.16
C PRO A 40 -16.96 -17.98 14.74
N ASN A 41 -15.68 -17.63 14.72
CA ASN A 41 -14.59 -18.49 15.18
C ASN A 41 -14.10 -18.03 16.56
N LYS A 42 -13.72 -19.00 17.41
CA LYS A 42 -13.08 -18.73 18.69
C LYS A 42 -11.68 -19.32 18.65
N ILE A 43 -10.70 -18.51 18.27
CA ILE A 43 -9.33 -18.97 18.03
C ILE A 43 -8.33 -18.05 18.71
N LEU A 44 -7.21 -18.64 19.13
CA LEU A 44 -6.06 -17.90 19.62
C LEU A 44 -5.02 -17.87 18.50
N THR A 45 -4.74 -16.69 17.96
CA THR A 45 -3.67 -16.46 17.00
C THR A 45 -2.56 -15.63 17.67
N PRO A 46 -1.74 -16.26 18.52
CA PRO A 46 -0.68 -15.53 19.21
C PRO A 46 0.31 -14.97 18.20
N LEU A 47 0.46 -13.65 18.18
CA LEU A 47 1.55 -13.00 17.47
C LEU A 47 2.85 -13.28 18.21
N MET A 48 3.73 -14.03 17.56
CA MET A 48 5.14 -14.08 17.89
C MET A 48 5.85 -13.02 17.04
N GLN A 49 5.91 -11.79 17.53
CA GLN A 49 6.49 -10.69 16.75
C GLN A 49 8.01 -10.61 16.94
N ILE A 50 8.76 -10.68 15.84
CA ILE A 50 10.05 -10.00 15.70
C ILE A 50 9.76 -8.73 14.91
N THR A 51 9.77 -7.57 15.56
CA THR A 51 9.52 -6.28 14.90
C THR A 51 10.76 -5.40 14.89
N PHE A 52 11.03 -4.78 13.75
CA PHE A 52 12.09 -3.79 13.58
C PHE A 52 11.56 -2.35 13.53
N ASN A 53 10.24 -2.15 13.70
CA ASN A 53 9.63 -0.81 13.65
C ASN A 53 9.67 -0.15 15.05
N GLN A 54 10.16 1.09 15.10
CA GLN A 54 10.32 1.89 16.34
C GLN A 54 9.00 2.27 17.04
N TYR A 55 7.88 2.26 16.31
CA TYR A 55 6.55 2.57 16.83
C TYR A 55 5.82 1.37 17.40
N PHE A 56 6.22 0.16 16.99
CA PHE A 56 5.83 -1.05 17.70
C PHE A 56 6.67 -1.13 18.97
N GLN A 57 6.02 -1.31 20.12
CA GLN A 57 6.76 -1.55 21.35
C GLN A 57 7.67 -2.78 21.13
N LYS A 58 8.95 -2.68 21.50
CA LYS A 58 9.90 -3.81 21.39
C LYS A 58 9.25 -5.04 22.06
N PHE A 59 9.50 -6.26 21.60
CA PHE A 59 9.09 -7.48 22.34
C PHE A 59 7.57 -7.66 22.64
N MET A 60 6.63 -7.18 21.82
CA MET A 60 5.23 -7.63 21.92
C MET A 60 5.12 -9.12 21.60
N LEU A 61 5.29 -9.96 22.61
CA LEU A 61 5.12 -11.41 22.55
C LEU A 61 3.75 -11.75 23.13
N ALA A 62 2.99 -12.56 22.40
CA ALA A 62 1.73 -13.17 22.82
C ALA A 62 0.52 -12.23 22.89
N ILE A 63 0.24 -11.49 21.80
CA ILE A 63 -1.07 -10.85 21.62
C ILE A 63 -1.92 -11.73 20.68
N ASN A 64 -3.19 -11.96 21.01
CA ASN A 64 -4.13 -12.65 20.13
C ASN A 64 -4.51 -11.70 18.98
N MET A 65 -3.93 -11.91 17.79
CA MET A 65 -4.22 -11.08 16.63
C MET A 65 -5.66 -11.17 16.18
N HIS A 66 -6.27 -12.34 16.39
CA HIS A 66 -7.66 -12.58 16.02
C HIS A 66 -8.58 -11.59 16.70
N SER A 67 -8.27 -11.21 17.96
CA SER A 67 -9.06 -10.22 18.69
C SER A 67 -9.00 -8.80 18.12
N PHE A 68 -8.05 -8.48 17.24
CA PHE A 68 -7.93 -7.15 16.64
C PHE A 68 -8.88 -6.98 15.47
N LYS A 69 -9.63 -5.87 15.48
CA LYS A 69 -10.58 -5.53 14.41
C LYS A 69 -9.91 -5.44 13.03
N ALA A 70 -8.63 -5.05 12.95
CA ALA A 70 -7.90 -5.03 11.69
C ALA A 70 -7.65 -6.47 11.15
N PHE A 71 -7.12 -7.37 11.98
CA PHE A 71 -6.64 -8.68 11.52
C PHE A 71 -7.69 -9.80 11.57
N GLY A 72 -8.57 -9.77 12.57
CA GLY A 72 -9.55 -10.81 12.86
C GLY A 72 -10.48 -11.13 11.69
N PRO A 73 -11.15 -10.13 11.07
CA PRO A 73 -11.99 -10.36 9.90
C PRO A 73 -11.25 -11.03 8.73
N THR A 74 -10.00 -10.63 8.48
CA THR A 74 -9.15 -11.26 7.45
C THR A 74 -8.83 -12.70 7.79
N GLN A 75 -8.54 -13.02 9.05
CA GLN A 75 -8.32 -14.41 9.50
C GLN A 75 -9.59 -15.26 9.38
N ASP A 76 -10.75 -14.73 9.75
CA ASP A 76 -12.04 -15.42 9.60
C ASP A 76 -12.37 -15.71 8.13
N PHE A 77 -12.08 -14.75 7.25
CA PHE A 77 -12.17 -14.97 5.81
C PHE A 77 -11.25 -16.11 5.35
N ILE A 78 -9.98 -16.10 5.76
CA ILE A 78 -9.02 -17.14 5.35
C ILE A 78 -9.50 -18.53 5.80
N ILE A 79 -10.01 -18.64 7.03
CA ILE A 79 -10.61 -19.88 7.54
C ILE A 79 -11.74 -20.32 6.63
N GLU A 80 -12.67 -19.43 6.31
CA GLU A 80 -13.83 -19.77 5.49
C GLU A 80 -13.45 -20.10 4.05
N CYS A 81 -12.56 -19.33 3.45
CA CYS A 81 -12.01 -19.57 2.12
C CYS A 81 -11.33 -20.93 2.04
N SER A 82 -10.54 -21.29 3.05
CA SER A 82 -9.81 -22.56 3.09
C SER A 82 -10.71 -23.80 3.13
N ARG A 83 -11.93 -23.67 3.71
CA ARG A 83 -12.92 -24.76 3.73
C ARG A 83 -13.49 -25.08 2.35
N HIS A 84 -13.42 -24.14 1.42
CA HIS A 84 -14.05 -24.23 0.09
C HIS A 84 -13.05 -24.49 -1.05
N HIS A 85 -11.74 -24.49 -0.76
CA HIS A 85 -10.70 -24.68 -1.76
C HIS A 85 -9.92 -25.98 -1.55
N ASN A 86 -9.45 -26.55 -2.65
CA ASN A 86 -8.53 -27.68 -2.62
C ASN A 86 -7.11 -27.19 -2.31
N TYR A 87 -6.27 -28.08 -1.79
CA TYR A 87 -4.87 -27.79 -1.45
C TYR A 87 -4.10 -27.06 -2.58
N SER A 88 -4.32 -27.45 -3.83
CA SER A 88 -3.56 -26.90 -4.97
C SER A 88 -3.88 -25.45 -5.31
N THR A 89 -4.98 -24.89 -4.82
CA THR A 89 -5.42 -23.51 -5.14
C THR A 89 -5.55 -22.62 -3.91
N VAL A 90 -5.64 -23.21 -2.71
CA VAL A 90 -5.93 -22.47 -1.49
C VAL A 90 -4.84 -21.46 -1.11
N TYR A 91 -3.58 -21.73 -1.42
CA TYR A 91 -2.47 -20.80 -1.15
C TYR A 91 -2.58 -19.51 -1.95
N ASP A 92 -2.88 -19.62 -3.24
CA ASP A 92 -2.97 -18.47 -4.13
C ASP A 92 -4.32 -17.73 -3.97
N ALA A 93 -5.37 -18.45 -3.58
CA ALA A 93 -6.73 -17.90 -3.54
C ALA A 93 -7.13 -17.32 -2.19
N CYS A 94 -6.61 -17.84 -1.07
CA CYS A 94 -7.11 -17.47 0.25
C CYS A 94 -6.23 -16.48 1.01
N GLY A 95 -4.99 -16.23 0.58
CA GLY A 95 -4.16 -15.16 1.13
C GLY A 95 -4.85 -13.80 0.98
N SER A 96 -4.74 -12.94 2.00
CA SER A 96 -5.44 -11.65 1.97
C SER A 96 -4.67 -10.56 2.68
N VAL A 97 -4.96 -9.32 2.28
CA VAL A 97 -4.44 -8.10 2.90
C VAL A 97 -5.41 -7.62 3.96
N VAL A 98 -4.85 -7.10 5.05
CA VAL A 98 -5.58 -6.47 6.16
C VAL A 98 -5.93 -5.05 5.74
N ASP A 99 -6.94 -4.43 6.34
CA ASP A 99 -7.19 -2.99 6.16
C ASP A 99 -6.01 -2.13 6.60
N ILE A 100 -5.98 -0.88 6.13
CA ILE A 100 -5.06 0.12 6.65
C ILE A 100 -5.27 0.23 8.16
N ASP A 101 -4.17 0.20 8.89
CA ASP A 101 -4.17 0.49 10.32
C ASP A 101 -3.17 1.59 10.65
N LEU A 102 -3.49 2.36 11.67
CA LEU A 102 -2.72 3.50 12.12
C LEU A 102 -1.80 3.07 13.25
N LEU A 103 -0.55 3.50 13.19
CA LEU A 103 0.42 3.21 14.24
C LEU A 103 0.68 4.41 15.14
N PRO A 104 0.84 4.19 16.45
CA PRO A 104 0.69 2.90 17.15
C PRO A 104 -0.76 2.38 17.13
N PHE A 105 -0.97 1.07 17.20
CA PHE A 105 -2.30 0.47 17.04
C PHE A 105 -3.38 1.10 17.92
N GLY A 106 -4.55 1.33 17.34
CA GLY A 106 -5.67 2.01 18.01
C GLY A 106 -5.53 3.53 18.09
N SER A 107 -4.54 4.12 17.39
CA SER A 107 -4.43 5.57 17.24
C SER A 107 -5.60 6.17 16.48
N THR A 108 -5.91 7.43 16.79
CA THR A 108 -6.78 8.27 15.97
C THR A 108 -6.01 8.88 14.80
N LEU A 109 -6.70 9.39 13.77
CA LEU A 109 -6.06 10.10 12.64
C LEU A 109 -5.15 11.26 13.10
N THR A 110 -5.51 11.93 14.19
CA THR A 110 -4.74 13.04 14.76
C THR A 110 -3.51 12.63 15.58
N SER A 111 -3.42 11.36 15.98
CA SER A 111 -2.32 10.84 16.81
C SER A 111 -1.47 9.79 16.09
N ALA A 112 -1.91 9.35 14.91
CA ALA A 112 -1.21 8.42 14.05
C ALA A 112 0.13 9.02 13.62
N LYS A 113 1.19 8.24 13.81
CA LYS A 113 2.55 8.60 13.39
C LYS A 113 2.91 7.96 12.07
N ASP A 114 2.21 6.90 11.71
CA ASP A 114 2.58 6.03 10.62
C ASP A 114 1.38 5.22 10.13
N VAL A 115 1.43 4.79 8.87
CA VAL A 115 0.34 4.10 8.17
C VAL A 115 0.86 2.76 7.67
N HIS A 116 0.23 1.68 8.15
CA HIS A 116 0.67 0.33 7.84
C HIS A 116 -0.47 -0.50 7.28
N THR A 117 -0.10 -1.49 6.48
CA THR A 117 -1.00 -2.55 6.04
C THR A 117 -0.39 -3.90 6.38
N GLY A 118 -1.20 -4.77 6.97
CA GLY A 118 -0.86 -6.16 7.19
C GLY A 118 -1.20 -7.04 5.99
N PHE A 119 -0.60 -8.22 5.94
CA PHE A 119 -1.09 -9.33 5.11
C PHE A 119 -1.08 -10.60 5.93
N VAL A 120 -1.99 -11.51 5.59
CA VAL A 120 -2.14 -12.80 6.27
C VAL A 120 -2.23 -13.90 5.22
N GLN A 121 -1.41 -14.93 5.40
CA GLN A 121 -1.34 -16.10 4.55
C GLN A 121 -1.66 -17.35 5.39
N PRO A 122 -2.48 -18.29 4.88
CA PRO A 122 -2.76 -19.53 5.57
C PRO A 122 -1.53 -20.45 5.63
N ILE A 123 -1.37 -21.18 6.74
CA ILE A 123 -0.40 -22.27 6.88
C ILE A 123 -1.18 -23.59 6.99
N PHE A 124 -0.88 -24.54 6.12
CA PHE A 124 -1.51 -25.86 6.10
C PHE A 124 -0.57 -26.95 6.63
N ARG A 125 -1.14 -28.03 7.15
CA ARG A 125 -0.39 -29.11 7.83
C ARG A 125 0.68 -29.75 6.94
N ASN A 126 0.37 -30.03 5.68
CA ASN A 126 1.27 -30.69 4.74
C ASN A 126 0.87 -30.43 3.29
N GLU A 127 1.67 -30.90 2.34
CA GLU A 127 1.52 -30.63 0.90
C GLU A 127 0.28 -31.25 0.22
N ASN A 128 -0.60 -31.92 0.96
CA ASN A 128 -1.80 -32.55 0.40
C ASN A 128 -3.05 -32.34 1.27
N SER A 129 -2.98 -31.44 2.26
CA SER A 129 -4.06 -31.22 3.21
C SER A 129 -4.53 -29.77 3.17
N SER A 130 -5.84 -29.57 2.97
CA SER A 130 -6.48 -28.27 3.19
C SER A 130 -6.75 -27.96 4.67
N GLU A 131 -6.19 -28.75 5.59
CA GLU A 131 -6.28 -28.51 7.03
C GLU A 131 -5.41 -27.30 7.41
N LEU A 132 -6.06 -26.16 7.64
CA LEU A 132 -5.46 -24.95 8.16
C LEU A 132 -4.96 -25.19 9.59
N VAL A 133 -3.65 -25.00 9.82
CA VAL A 133 -2.99 -25.18 11.12
C VAL A 133 -2.46 -23.89 11.71
N GLY A 134 -2.47 -22.79 10.96
CA GLY A 134 -2.04 -21.50 11.45
C GLY A 134 -2.05 -20.42 10.38
N PHE A 135 -1.45 -19.29 10.73
CA PHE A 135 -1.34 -18.12 9.85
C PHE A 135 0.09 -17.62 9.86
N MET A 136 0.56 -17.17 8.69
CA MET A 136 1.74 -16.34 8.55
C MET A 136 1.26 -14.91 8.31
N GLY A 137 1.62 -14.01 9.22
CA GLY A 137 1.32 -12.59 9.10
C GLY A 137 2.57 -11.78 8.79
N GLY A 138 2.42 -10.74 8.01
CA GLY A 138 3.43 -9.69 7.86
C GLY A 138 2.75 -8.34 7.73
N GLY A 139 3.55 -7.30 7.55
CA GLY A 139 3.04 -5.98 7.25
C GLY A 139 4.12 -5.12 6.65
N PHE A 140 3.69 -4.09 5.94
CA PHE A 140 4.58 -3.07 5.40
C PHE A 140 4.07 -1.69 5.78
N ASN A 141 5.01 -0.77 5.81
CA ASN A 141 4.78 0.65 5.98
C ASN A 141 4.53 1.25 4.58
N TRP A 142 3.48 2.06 4.43
CA TRP A 142 3.14 2.68 3.14
C TRP A 142 4.19 3.69 2.67
N LEU A 143 4.76 4.47 3.59
CA LEU A 143 5.85 5.39 3.30
C LEU A 143 7.06 4.64 2.71
N ASP A 144 7.52 3.58 3.37
CA ASP A 144 8.66 2.77 2.92
C ASP A 144 8.39 2.09 1.56
N LEU A 145 7.17 1.58 1.37
CA LEU A 145 6.76 0.96 0.10
C LEU A 145 6.77 1.99 -1.04
N LEU A 146 6.16 3.16 -0.83
CA LEU A 146 6.08 4.20 -1.86
C LEU A 146 7.46 4.81 -2.14
N LEU A 147 8.33 4.96 -1.13
CA LEU A 147 9.73 5.38 -1.32
C LEU A 147 10.53 4.42 -2.18
N THR A 148 10.19 3.13 -2.18
CA THR A 148 10.83 2.13 -3.05
C THR A 148 10.38 2.28 -4.50
N ILE A 149 9.16 2.79 -4.72
CA ILE A 149 8.56 2.97 -6.05
C ILE A 149 8.99 4.32 -6.66
N PHE A 150 8.80 5.41 -5.93
CA PHE A 150 9.22 6.74 -6.32
C PHE A 150 10.71 6.88 -6.05
N ARG A 151 11.51 6.72 -7.11
CA ARG A 151 12.97 6.89 -7.02
C ARG A 151 13.32 8.34 -6.70
N TYR A 152 14.54 8.54 -6.17
CA TYR A 152 15.15 9.84 -5.93
C TYR A 152 14.95 10.82 -7.10
N ASN A 153 14.64 12.08 -6.78
CA ASN A 153 14.43 13.22 -7.70
C ASN A 153 13.09 13.26 -8.48
N GLN A 154 12.02 12.66 -7.97
CA GLN A 154 10.67 12.88 -8.50
C GLN A 154 9.86 13.67 -7.49
N ASP A 155 9.94 15.00 -7.59
CA ASP A 155 9.23 15.91 -6.68
C ASP A 155 7.88 16.32 -7.27
N GLY A 156 6.90 16.56 -6.40
CA GLY A 156 5.62 17.14 -6.80
C GLY A 156 4.62 16.11 -7.33
N ILE A 157 4.66 14.90 -6.80
CA ILE A 157 3.64 13.87 -7.05
C ILE A 157 2.85 13.65 -5.77
N ASP A 158 1.54 13.88 -5.84
CA ASP A 158 0.60 13.53 -4.79
C ASP A 158 0.10 12.09 -4.99
N VAL A 159 0.14 11.30 -3.93
CA VAL A 159 -0.24 9.89 -3.90
C VAL A 159 -1.33 9.71 -2.87
N VAL A 160 -2.53 9.40 -3.34
CA VAL A 160 -3.72 9.19 -2.52
C VAL A 160 -3.98 7.70 -2.44
N VAL A 161 -3.92 7.15 -1.23
CA VAL A 161 -4.20 5.73 -0.98
C VAL A 161 -5.52 5.62 -0.23
N LYS A 162 -6.40 4.76 -0.73
CA LYS A 162 -7.72 4.51 -0.16
C LYS A 162 -7.97 3.02 0.03
N ASN A 163 -8.46 2.66 1.22
CA ASN A 163 -8.94 1.32 1.54
C ASN A 163 -10.08 1.44 2.56
N GLY A 164 -11.27 0.95 2.17
CA GLY A 164 -12.49 1.13 2.95
C GLY A 164 -12.77 2.61 3.25
N ASP A 165 -12.85 2.94 4.54
CA ASP A 165 -13.12 4.27 5.06
C ASP A 165 -11.86 5.12 5.29
N ILE A 166 -10.67 4.52 5.16
CA ILE A 166 -9.41 5.23 5.37
C ILE A 166 -8.88 5.72 4.03
N THR A 167 -8.60 7.00 3.96
CA THR A 167 -7.89 7.65 2.86
C THR A 167 -6.74 8.45 3.45
N PHE A 168 -5.59 8.42 2.82
CA PHE A 168 -4.47 9.29 3.18
C PHE A 168 -3.73 9.76 1.94
N THR A 169 -3.13 10.94 2.04
CA THR A 169 -2.36 11.54 0.96
C THR A 169 -0.90 11.68 1.39
N MET A 170 0.01 11.23 0.54
CA MET A 170 1.44 11.49 0.65
C MET A 170 1.91 12.34 -0.54
N VAL A 171 2.93 13.17 -0.33
CA VAL A 171 3.56 13.96 -1.39
C VAL A 171 5.04 13.61 -1.47
N THR A 172 5.55 13.52 -2.68
CA THR A 172 6.99 13.39 -2.93
C THR A 172 7.67 14.77 -2.82
N GLU A 173 8.68 14.87 -1.96
CA GLU A 173 9.44 16.10 -1.72
C GLU A 173 10.94 15.77 -1.50
N GLY A 174 11.79 16.21 -2.43
CA GLY A 174 13.21 15.92 -2.47
C GLY A 174 13.51 14.43 -2.63
N ASP A 175 14.27 13.89 -1.68
CA ASP A 175 14.63 12.47 -1.63
C ASP A 175 13.62 11.63 -0.81
N GLY A 176 12.46 12.21 -0.48
CA GLY A 176 11.53 11.65 0.48
C GLY A 176 10.06 11.71 0.08
N LEU A 177 9.24 11.15 0.97
CA LEU A 177 7.79 11.22 0.94
C LEU A 177 7.34 11.79 2.28
N LEU A 178 6.32 12.64 2.23
CA LEU A 178 5.72 13.26 3.42
C LEU A 178 4.23 12.94 3.45
N LEU A 179 3.74 12.52 4.60
CA LEU A 179 2.31 12.36 4.83
C LEU A 179 1.66 13.75 4.95
N LYS A 180 0.83 14.12 3.95
CA LYS A 180 0.06 15.37 3.95
C LYS A 180 -1.09 15.32 4.94
N GLY A 181 -1.76 14.16 5.06
CA GLY A 181 -2.91 14.00 5.93
C GLY A 181 -3.72 12.74 5.66
N PHE A 182 -4.78 12.56 6.46
CA PHE A 182 -5.70 11.42 6.41
C PHE A 182 -7.00 11.75 5.66
N GLU A 183 -6.85 12.43 4.55
CA GLU A 183 -7.92 12.73 3.60
C GLU A 183 -7.33 12.79 2.20
N ASP A 184 -8.19 12.99 1.21
CA ASP A 184 -7.76 13.26 -0.15
C ASP A 184 -7.36 14.74 -0.28
N SER A 185 -6.06 15.01 -0.24
CA SER A 185 -5.46 16.35 -0.22
C SER A 185 -4.59 16.63 -1.46
N HIS A 186 -4.91 15.98 -2.58
CA HIS A 186 -4.24 16.25 -3.84
C HIS A 186 -4.60 17.63 -4.40
N ASP A 187 -3.79 18.12 -5.33
CA ASP A 187 -4.09 19.33 -6.08
C ASP A 187 -5.22 19.10 -7.10
N THR A 188 -6.40 19.67 -6.81
CA THR A 188 -7.62 19.49 -7.62
C THR A 188 -7.53 20.08 -9.03
N LYS A 189 -6.53 20.93 -9.29
CA LYS A 189 -6.22 21.41 -10.66
C LYS A 189 -5.93 20.24 -11.61
N TYR A 190 -5.44 19.12 -11.09
CA TYR A 190 -4.98 17.97 -11.84
C TYR A 190 -5.90 16.74 -11.77
N ASP A 191 -7.16 16.92 -11.35
CA ASP A 191 -8.19 15.85 -11.33
C ASP A 191 -8.24 15.07 -12.65
N ASN A 192 -8.09 15.77 -13.78
CA ASN A 192 -8.14 15.18 -15.11
C ASN A 192 -6.85 14.46 -15.55
N LYS A 193 -5.79 14.52 -14.73
CA LYS A 193 -4.48 13.89 -14.97
C LYS A 193 -4.22 12.70 -14.04
N VAL A 194 -5.19 12.31 -13.22
CA VAL A 194 -5.06 11.20 -12.29
C VAL A 194 -4.72 9.88 -12.99
N ARG A 195 -3.84 9.10 -12.37
CA ARG A 195 -3.66 7.68 -12.67
C ARG A 195 -4.01 6.86 -11.44
N THR A 196 -5.04 6.02 -11.57
CA THR A 196 -5.50 5.16 -10.50
C THR A 196 -5.16 3.71 -10.80
N VAL A 197 -4.54 3.05 -9.82
CA VAL A 197 -4.29 1.61 -9.85
C VAL A 197 -4.96 0.99 -8.63
N THR A 198 -5.64 -0.11 -8.87
CA THR A 198 -6.17 -0.95 -7.81
C THR A 198 -5.19 -2.06 -7.51
N PHE A 199 -4.79 -2.20 -6.25
CA PHE A 199 -3.93 -3.28 -5.78
C PHE A 199 -4.70 -4.21 -4.86
N PHE A 200 -4.44 -5.50 -5.06
CA PHE A 200 -5.04 -6.60 -4.30
C PHE A 200 -6.56 -6.64 -4.41
N GLU A 201 -7.08 -7.74 -4.89
CA GLU A 201 -8.51 -8.01 -4.78
C GLU A 201 -8.72 -8.62 -3.40
N ARG A 202 -9.63 -8.06 -2.61
CA ARG A 202 -10.05 -8.75 -1.39
C ARG A 202 -10.75 -10.03 -1.81
N ALA A 203 -10.55 -11.05 -1.02
CA ALA A 203 -11.55 -12.02 -0.59
C ALA A 203 -13.01 -11.90 -1.13
N ASP A 204 -13.65 -10.76 -0.87
CA ASP A 204 -15.06 -10.50 -1.18
C ASP A 204 -15.27 -9.88 -2.58
N GLY A 205 -14.23 -9.82 -3.39
CA GLY A 205 -14.21 -9.19 -4.71
C GLY A 205 -14.10 -7.66 -4.66
N SER A 206 -13.98 -7.05 -3.48
CA SER A 206 -13.79 -5.60 -3.39
C SER A 206 -12.33 -5.22 -3.65
N PRO A 207 -12.07 -4.07 -4.28
CA PRO A 207 -10.71 -3.54 -4.38
C PRO A 207 -10.17 -3.31 -2.97
N ALA A 208 -9.10 -4.02 -2.61
CA ALA A 208 -8.51 -3.86 -1.29
C ALA A 208 -7.89 -2.48 -1.16
N TYR A 209 -7.20 -2.02 -2.20
CA TYR A 209 -6.51 -0.75 -2.20
C TYR A 209 -6.66 -0.03 -3.52
N THR A 210 -6.99 1.25 -3.46
CA THR A 210 -6.95 2.15 -4.60
C THR A 210 -5.84 3.16 -4.35
N VAL A 211 -4.87 3.22 -5.26
CA VAL A 211 -3.79 4.21 -5.24
C VAL A 211 -3.97 5.12 -6.44
N SER A 212 -4.25 6.38 -6.18
CA SER A 212 -4.38 7.43 -7.18
C SER A 212 -3.18 8.35 -7.12
N ILE A 213 -2.56 8.59 -8.27
CA ILE A 213 -1.37 9.42 -8.42
C ILE A 213 -1.75 10.66 -9.22
N TYR A 214 -1.43 11.83 -8.68
CA TYR A 214 -1.73 13.13 -9.25
C TYR A 214 -0.42 13.92 -9.40
N PRO A 215 -0.19 14.59 -10.54
CA PRO A 215 0.87 15.58 -10.61
C PRO A 215 0.47 16.81 -9.77
N THR A 216 1.46 17.53 -9.26
CA THR A 216 1.28 18.89 -8.73
C THR A 216 1.86 19.91 -9.72
N ASP A 217 1.64 21.20 -9.44
CA ASP A 217 2.26 22.30 -10.19
C ASP A 217 3.78 22.09 -10.35
N HIS A 218 4.48 21.66 -9.30
CA HIS A 218 5.93 21.47 -9.34
C HIS A 218 6.36 20.38 -10.33
N PHE A 219 5.68 19.23 -10.33
CA PHE A 219 5.97 18.16 -11.28
C PHE A 219 5.57 18.57 -12.70
N TYR A 220 4.42 19.22 -12.82
CA TYR A 220 3.88 19.61 -14.11
C TYR A 220 4.77 20.65 -14.80
N ASP A 221 5.21 21.67 -14.09
CA ASP A 221 6.11 22.71 -14.61
C ASP A 221 7.50 22.15 -14.95
N ALA A 222 7.95 21.09 -14.26
CA ALA A 222 9.23 20.45 -14.52
C ALA A 222 9.23 19.57 -15.78
N TYR A 223 8.10 18.95 -16.12
CA TYR A 223 8.02 17.92 -17.16
C TYR A 223 7.14 18.31 -18.36
N GLU A 224 6.15 19.18 -18.19
CA GLU A 224 5.42 19.74 -19.32
C GLU A 224 6.26 20.85 -19.96
N THR A 225 6.80 20.56 -21.14
CA THR A 225 7.60 21.51 -21.90
C THR A 225 7.02 21.71 -23.29
N ASP A 226 7.05 22.95 -23.78
CA ASP A 226 6.71 23.29 -25.17
C ASP A 226 7.82 22.89 -26.16
N PHE A 227 8.87 22.21 -25.70
CA PHE A 227 10.02 21.81 -26.51
C PHE A 227 9.61 21.02 -27.77
N PRO A 228 8.71 20.01 -27.70
CA PRO A 228 8.28 19.31 -28.91
C PRO A 228 7.58 20.23 -29.92
N ALA A 229 6.83 21.23 -29.46
CA ALA A 229 6.17 22.19 -30.34
C ALA A 229 7.20 23.08 -31.06
N TYR A 230 8.18 23.61 -30.33
CA TYR A 230 9.27 24.39 -30.92
C TYR A 230 10.15 23.56 -31.86
N ALA A 231 10.50 22.33 -31.48
CA ALA A 231 11.26 21.42 -32.32
C ALA A 231 10.50 21.08 -33.61
N THR A 232 9.20 20.82 -33.51
CA THR A 232 8.34 20.56 -34.68
C THR A 232 8.28 21.78 -35.59
N ALA A 233 8.09 22.99 -35.04
CA ALA A 233 8.06 24.23 -35.81
C ALA A 233 9.39 24.46 -36.55
N ALA A 234 10.53 24.24 -35.90
CA ALA A 234 11.85 24.34 -36.52
C ALA A 234 12.02 23.33 -37.68
N CYS A 235 11.63 22.08 -37.48
CA CYS A 235 11.66 21.04 -38.52
C CYS A 235 10.79 21.43 -39.74
N VAL A 236 9.58 21.93 -39.50
CA VAL A 236 8.68 22.39 -40.57
C VAL A 236 9.31 23.55 -41.36
N ILE A 237 9.95 24.50 -40.69
CA ILE A 237 10.64 25.63 -41.36
C ILE A 237 11.77 25.12 -42.26
N VAL A 238 12.60 24.19 -41.78
CA VAL A 238 13.69 23.59 -42.58
C VAL A 238 13.12 22.87 -43.81
N LEU A 239 12.05 22.08 -43.64
CA LEU A 239 11.41 21.39 -44.76
C LEU A 239 10.87 22.36 -45.81
N VAL A 240 10.24 23.46 -45.40
CA VAL A 240 9.75 24.50 -46.32
C VAL A 240 10.90 25.19 -47.05
N LEU A 241 12.02 25.47 -46.37
CA LEU A 241 13.22 26.05 -47.00
C LEU A 241 13.88 25.08 -47.99
N CYS A 242 14.00 23.80 -47.65
CA CYS A 242 14.49 22.77 -48.58
C CYS A 242 13.56 22.62 -49.79
N ALA A 243 12.25 22.56 -49.58
CA ALA A 243 11.28 22.49 -50.67
C ALA A 243 11.37 23.73 -51.59
N SER A 244 11.46 24.93 -51.02
CA SER A 244 11.57 26.17 -51.82
C SER A 244 12.88 26.25 -52.60
N THR A 245 14.01 25.83 -52.04
CA THR A 245 15.30 25.75 -52.76
C THR A 245 15.27 24.75 -53.91
N PHE A 246 14.64 23.57 -53.74
CA PHE A 246 14.44 22.63 -54.84
C PHE A 246 13.53 23.18 -55.94
N LEU A 247 12.43 23.85 -55.57
CA LEU A 247 11.54 24.47 -56.54
C LEU A 247 12.23 25.60 -57.33
N LEU A 248 13.01 26.45 -56.64
CA LEU A 248 13.80 27.50 -57.29
C LEU A 248 14.86 26.91 -58.22
N TYR A 249 15.57 25.87 -57.78
CA TYR A 249 16.56 25.17 -58.60
C TYR A 249 15.93 24.57 -59.86
N ASP A 250 14.81 23.86 -59.74
CA ASP A 250 14.07 23.29 -60.87
C ASP A 250 13.62 24.41 -61.85
N TYR A 251 13.11 25.52 -61.33
CA TYR A 251 12.75 26.68 -62.14
C TYR A 251 13.93 27.21 -62.98
N TYR A 252 15.11 27.41 -62.36
CA TYR A 252 16.29 27.88 -63.07
C TYR A 252 16.82 26.87 -64.09
N MET A 253 16.81 25.58 -63.77
CA MET A 253 17.23 24.51 -64.70
C MET A 253 16.35 24.43 -65.94
N ARG A 254 15.02 24.52 -65.78
CA ARG A 254 14.07 24.55 -66.91
C ARG A 254 14.28 25.77 -67.81
N LYS A 255 14.57 26.93 -67.21
CA LYS A 255 14.85 28.15 -67.98
C LYS A 255 16.16 28.03 -68.78
N ALA A 256 17.19 27.43 -68.20
CA ALA A 256 18.49 27.26 -68.87
C ALA A 256 18.45 26.28 -70.04
N THR A 257 17.58 25.26 -69.99
CA THR A 257 17.39 24.28 -71.08
C THR A 257 16.50 24.78 -72.21
N ALA A 258 15.71 25.83 -71.96
CA ALA A 258 14.85 26.46 -72.97
C ALA A 258 15.53 27.61 -73.75
N ALA A 259 16.73 28.02 -73.34
CA ALA A 259 17.54 29.04 -74.00
C ALA A 259 18.64 28.40 -74.86
#